data_AF-A0A2I5HRQ2-F1
#
_entry.id   AF-A0A2I5HRQ2-F1
#
_cell.length_a   1.000
_cell.length_b   1.000
_cell.length_c   1.000
_cell.angle_alpha   90.00
_cell.angle_beta   90.00
_cell.angle_gamma   90.00
#
_symmetry.space_group_name_H-M   'P 1'
#
loop_
_entity.id
_entity.type
_entity.pdbx_description
1 polymer ?
#
loop_
_entity_poly.entity_id
_entity_poly.type
_entity_poly.pdbx_seq_one_letter_code
_entity_poly.pdbx_strand_id
1 'polypeptide(L)'
;MVALPSIFSANFRCPICQSLLKVGEKVWQCTGENPQQRQHGFDVAKQGYVNLLPVQNKHSKNPGDSDESIMARRRFLQAGFYQSLP
;
A
#
# COMPACT_ATOMS: atom_id res chain seq x y z
N MET A 1 14.83 5.35 19.42
CA MET A 1 13.70 6.12 18.88
C MET A 1 14.20 6.81 17.62
N VAL A 2 14.05 6.20 16.44
CA VAL A 2 14.50 6.84 15.20
C VAL A 2 13.34 7.67 14.70
N ALA A 3 13.41 9.00 14.90
CA ALA A 3 12.56 9.93 14.21
C ALA A 3 12.88 9.83 12.72
N LEU A 4 11.97 9.28 11.92
CA LEU A 4 12.08 9.33 10.47
C LEU A 4 11.98 10.81 10.06
N PRO A 5 12.99 11.39 9.38
CA PRO A 5 12.97 12.78 8.99
C PRO A 5 11.75 13.06 8.12
N SER A 6 11.10 14.19 8.40
CA SER A 6 9.81 14.63 7.88
C SER A 6 9.77 14.96 6.37
N ILE A 7 10.61 14.32 5.54
CA ILE A 7 10.69 14.56 4.10
C ILE A 7 11.07 13.27 3.35
N PHE A 8 10.40 12.15 3.61
CA PHE A 8 10.28 11.14 2.55
C PHE A 8 9.15 11.61 1.62
N SER A 9 9.50 12.41 0.60
CA SER A 9 8.68 12.55 -0.60
C SER A 9 8.67 11.20 -1.30
N ALA A 10 7.87 10.28 -0.78
CA ALA A 10 7.66 9.02 -1.41
C ALA A 10 6.95 9.30 -2.73
N ASN A 11 7.50 8.82 -3.85
CA ASN A 11 6.97 8.98 -5.21
C ASN A 11 5.66 8.19 -5.42
N PHE A 12 4.78 8.15 -4.43
CA PHE A 12 3.48 7.51 -4.52
C PHE A 12 2.49 8.47 -5.16
N ARG A 13 1.71 7.93 -6.08
CA ARG A 13 0.61 8.63 -6.74
C ARG A 13 -0.71 8.09 -6.23
N CYS A 14 -1.69 8.98 -6.14
CA CYS A 14 -3.05 8.59 -5.84
C CYS A 14 -3.57 7.66 -6.95
N PRO A 15 -4.08 6.46 -6.64
CA PRO A 15 -4.67 5.56 -7.64
C PRO A 15 -5.94 6.12 -8.29
N ILE A 16 -6.53 7.17 -7.72
CA ILE A 16 -7.78 7.79 -8.20
C ILE A 16 -7.47 8.99 -9.10
N CYS A 17 -6.65 9.94 -8.62
CA CYS A 17 -6.37 11.20 -9.33
C CYS A 17 -4.96 11.31 -9.91
N GLN A 18 -4.06 10.36 -9.66
CA GLN A 18 -2.64 10.37 -10.09
C GLN A 18 -1.77 11.52 -9.54
N SER A 19 -2.32 12.39 -8.68
CA SER A 19 -1.55 13.42 -7.98
C SER A 19 -0.62 12.80 -6.94
N LEU A 20 0.44 13.52 -6.54
CA LEU A 20 1.36 13.08 -5.49
C LEU A 20 0.62 12.87 -4.15
N LEU A 21 1.01 11.85 -3.40
CA LEU A 21 0.54 11.60 -2.05
C LEU A 21 1.46 12.28 -1.03
N LYS A 22 0.88 13.08 -0.15
CA LYS A 22 1.51 13.53 1.10
C LYS A 22 1.41 12.42 2.13
N VAL A 23 2.55 11.97 2.63
CA VAL A 23 2.67 10.95 3.68
C VAL A 23 2.37 11.59 5.03
N GLY A 24 1.39 11.03 5.75
CA GLY A 24 1.05 11.41 7.12
C GLY A 24 1.04 10.20 8.05
N GLU A 25 1.01 10.44 9.37
CA GLU A 25 1.11 9.37 10.38
C GLU A 25 -0.11 8.43 10.40
N LYS A 26 -1.31 8.99 10.20
CA LYS A 26 -2.57 8.23 10.26
C LYS A 26 -3.28 8.15 8.92
N VAL A 27 -3.05 9.12 8.04
CA VAL A 27 -3.73 9.23 6.74
C VAL A 27 -2.75 9.79 5.73
N TRP A 28 -2.68 9.17 4.55
CA TRP A 28 -2.02 9.74 3.37
C TRP A 28 -3.05 10.44 2.52
N GLN A 29 -2.71 11.63 1.98
CA GLN A 29 -3.65 12.44 1.19
C GLN A 29 -3.02 12.94 -0.09
N CYS A 30 -3.74 12.88 -1.20
CA CYS A 30 -3.24 13.45 -2.46
C CYS A 30 -3.26 14.98 -2.46
N THR A 31 -2.36 15.62 -3.21
CA THR A 31 -2.31 17.10 -3.33
C THR A 31 -3.58 17.69 -3.96
N GLY A 32 -4.22 16.95 -4.89
CA GLY A 32 -5.42 17.40 -5.61
C GLY A 32 -5.11 18.30 -6.82
N GLU A 33 -3.87 18.26 -7.32
CA GLU A 33 -3.41 19.09 -8.45
C GLU A 33 -3.96 18.62 -9.82
N ASN A 34 -4.38 17.35 -9.93
CA ASN A 34 -5.00 16.80 -11.13
C ASN A 34 -6.53 17.05 -11.17
N PRO A 35 -7.21 16.87 -12.33
CA PRO A 35 -8.56 17.40 -12.63
C PRO A 35 -9.69 17.05 -11.66
N GLN A 36 -9.46 16.09 -10.78
CA GLN A 36 -10.37 15.76 -9.69
C GLN A 36 -10.13 16.74 -8.55
N GLN A 37 -10.98 17.76 -8.43
CA GLN A 37 -10.90 18.86 -7.47
C GLN A 37 -11.04 18.46 -5.98
N ARG A 38 -10.90 17.17 -5.63
CA ARG A 38 -11.02 16.65 -4.26
C ARG A 38 -9.78 15.87 -3.85
N GLN A 39 -9.36 16.08 -2.60
CA GLN A 39 -8.33 15.29 -1.95
C GLN A 39 -8.86 13.89 -1.56
N HIS A 40 -8.10 12.86 -1.91
CA HIS A 40 -8.39 11.46 -1.58
C HIS A 40 -7.50 11.04 -0.40
N GLY A 41 -8.13 10.51 0.64
CA GLY A 41 -7.46 10.02 1.85
C GLY A 41 -7.35 8.50 1.89
N PHE A 42 -6.25 8.00 2.43
CA PHE A 42 -5.96 6.58 2.64
C PHE A 42 -5.45 6.38 4.06
N ASP A 43 -6.15 5.59 4.86
CA ASP A 43 -5.76 5.35 6.26
C ASP A 43 -4.52 4.46 6.36
N VAL A 44 -3.67 4.78 7.34
CA VAL A 44 -2.55 3.94 7.77
C VAL A 44 -3.11 2.87 8.69
N ALA A 45 -2.95 1.61 8.31
CA ALA A 45 -3.34 0.46 9.13
C ALA A 45 -2.50 0.40 10.40
N LYS A 46 -3.00 -0.29 11.44
CA LYS A 46 -2.28 -0.47 12.72
C LYS A 46 -0.90 -1.11 12.56
N GLN A 47 -0.73 -1.91 11.51
CA GLN A 47 0.52 -2.58 11.14
C GLN A 47 1.49 -1.67 10.36
N GLY A 48 1.11 -0.41 10.11
CA GLY A 48 1.96 0.61 9.48
C GLY A 48 1.86 0.69 7.94
N TYR A 49 1.07 -0.15 7.28
CA TYR A 49 0.89 -0.10 5.82
C TYR A 49 -0.31 0.78 5.41
N VAL A 50 -0.30 1.27 4.17
CA VAL A 50 -1.42 2.00 3.54
C VAL A 50 -1.97 1.17 2.38
N ASN A 51 -3.29 0.98 2.33
CA ASN A 51 -3.94 0.28 1.21
C ASN A 51 -4.31 1.27 0.10
N LEU A 52 -3.67 1.15 -1.07
CA LEU A 52 -3.91 1.97 -2.25
C LEU A 52 -4.75 1.25 -3.32
N LEU A 53 -5.42 0.16 -2.97
CA LEU A 53 -6.34 -0.52 -3.90
C LEU A 53 -7.66 0.26 -4.01
N PRO A 54 -8.15 0.56 -5.24
CA PRO A 54 -9.47 1.13 -5.43
C PRO A 54 -10.56 0.22 -4.83
N VAL A 55 -11.49 0.83 -4.07
CA VAL A 55 -12.57 0.12 -3.36
C VAL A 55 -13.50 -0.66 -4.30
N GLN A 56 -13.48 -0.33 -5.60
CA GLN A 56 -14.45 -0.83 -6.59
C GLN A 56 -14.40 -2.34 -6.82
N ASN A 57 -13.34 -3.05 -6.37
CA ASN A 57 -13.19 -4.50 -6.53
C ASN A 57 -13.12 -5.29 -5.20
N LYS A 58 -13.52 -4.70 -4.07
CA LYS A 58 -13.37 -5.30 -2.73
C LYS A 58 -14.20 -6.59 -2.51
N HIS A 59 -15.20 -6.86 -3.35
CA HIS A 59 -16.17 -7.96 -3.19
C HIS A 59 -16.04 -9.08 -4.23
N SER A 60 -14.86 -9.27 -4.84
CA SER A 60 -14.63 -10.48 -5.64
C SER A 60 -14.83 -11.73 -4.77
N LYS A 61 -15.56 -12.72 -5.29
CA LYS A 61 -15.84 -14.00 -4.59
C LYS A 61 -14.55 -14.79 -4.28
N ASN A 62 -13.51 -14.57 -5.07
CA ASN A 62 -12.17 -15.13 -4.86
C ASN A 62 -11.16 -13.96 -4.76
N PRO A 63 -11.08 -13.26 -3.61
CA PRO A 63 -10.16 -12.15 -3.47
C PRO A 63 -8.73 -12.66 -3.27
N GLY A 64 -7.98 -12.80 -4.36
CA GLY A 64 -6.53 -13.02 -4.33
C GLY A 64 -6.07 -14.23 -3.51
N ASP A 65 -5.04 -14.02 -2.71
CA ASP A 65 -4.39 -15.04 -1.87
C ASP A 65 -5.27 -15.43 -0.66
N SER A 66 -5.52 -16.72 -0.47
CA SER A 66 -6.15 -17.26 0.74
C SER A 66 -5.13 -17.39 1.87
N ASP A 67 -5.59 -17.55 3.11
CA ASP A 67 -4.70 -17.78 4.25
C ASP A 67 -3.83 -19.03 4.04
N GLU A 68 -4.38 -20.09 3.43
CA GLU A 68 -3.65 -21.30 3.08
C GLU A 68 -2.55 -21.03 2.05
N SER A 69 -2.84 -20.26 0.99
CA SER A 69 -1.83 -19.93 -0.04
C SER A 69 -0.70 -19.07 0.55
N ILE A 70 -1.04 -18.12 1.42
CA ILE A 70 -0.07 -17.29 2.14
C ILE A 70 0.84 -18.17 3.01
N MET A 71 0.27 -19.11 3.77
CA MET A 71 1.06 -20.00 4.63
C MET A 71 1.93 -20.97 3.84
N ALA A 72 1.44 -21.50 2.72
CA ALA A 72 2.24 -22.34 1.82
C ALA A 72 3.44 -21.55 1.25
N ARG A 73 3.19 -20.31 0.77
CA ARG A 73 4.24 -19.43 0.25
C ARG A 73 5.29 -19.10 1.31
N ARG A 74 4.88 -18.83 2.55
CA ARG A 74 5.81 -18.59 3.68
C ARG A 74 6.71 -19.79 3.92
N ARG A 75 6.16 -20.99 4.05
CA ARG A 75 6.95 -22.23 4.27
C ARG A 75 7.96 -22.45 3.14
N PHE A 76 7.53 -22.26 1.89
CA PHE A 76 8.39 -22.40 0.72
C PHE A 76 9.55 -21.39 0.72
N LEU A 77 9.29 -20.10 0.97
CA LEU A 77 10.33 -19.07 0.98
C LEU A 77 11.29 -19.24 2.17
N GLN A 78 10.80 -19.64 3.34
CA GLN A 78 11.63 -19.89 4.52
C GLN A 78 12.56 -21.10 4.37
N ALA A 79 12.20 -22.06 3.53
CA ALA A 79 13.09 -23.18 3.18
C ALA A 79 14.24 -22.77 2.24
N GLY A 80 14.33 -21.50 1.84
CA GLY A 80 15.45 -20.97 1.06
C GLY A 80 15.43 -21.32 -0.42
N PHE A 81 14.35 -21.93 -0.94
CA PHE A 81 14.27 -22.35 -2.34
C PHE A 81 14.44 -21.21 -3.36
N TYR A 82 14.17 -19.97 -2.95
CA TYR A 82 14.34 -18.76 -3.76
C TYR A 82 15.60 -17.95 -3.44
N GLN A 83 16.47 -18.45 -2.56
CA GLN A 83 17.67 -17.70 -2.15
C GLN A 83 18.69 -17.51 -3.28
N SER A 84 18.65 -18.37 -4.30
CA SER A 84 19.53 -18.31 -5.49
C SER A 84 18.91 -17.54 -6.67
N LEU A 85 17.75 -16.89 -6.50
CA LEU A 85 17.22 -16.02 -7.54
C LEU A 85 18.17 -14.81 -7.72
N PRO A 86 18.55 -14.48 -8.97
CA PRO A 86 19.49 -13.42 -9.28
C PRO A 86 18.95 -12.01 -8.94
#